data_AF-A0AAF0AY47-F1
#
_entry.id   AF-A0AAF0AY47-F1
#
_cell.length_a   1.000
_cell.length_b   1.000
_cell.length_c   1.000
_cell.angle_alpha   90.00
_cell.angle_beta   90.00
_cell.angle_gamma   90.00
#
_symmetry.space_group_name_H-M   'P 1'
#
loop_
_entity.id
_entity.type
_entity.pdbx_description
1 polymer ?
#
loop_
_entity_poly.entity_id
_entity_poly.type
_entity_poly.pdbx_seq_one_letter_code
_entity_poly.pdbx_strand_id
1 'polypeptide(L)'
;MNKKVCEKFENVWGKFPDKLTSDNKYQFKTENFLDGYCDSYSCDTDAEKINGGCLYLFNQIFGTSQLFKSVANSNINIVEYIMIWLSYMLNLKEQTGNDTNLEYFYSTTIDNDRYKNSIADVKEYKNYKDLIDKKKEFMDISNEKISKLYDLFKSLCNMYFYLDENNPDCTKYISNAKQFVNNYKELYGDSSNNDNSLYRQILSNLSTDYGNLKKKCKNSSSFPSIEITDNSAHTSEVASSSSSISKNLFIVLSIFGAIGFFLGISYKYSLFGFRKRVQKQKLREKIKNIKKRMNQ
;
A
#
# COMPACT_ATOMS: atom_id res chain seq x y z
N MET A 1 -7.30 7.34 -0.31
CA MET A 1 -5.87 7.63 -0.50
C MET A 1 -5.47 8.85 0.31
N ASN A 2 -4.24 8.91 0.80
CA ASN A 2 -3.65 10.12 1.39
C ASN A 2 -2.12 10.10 1.26
N LYS A 3 -1.48 11.22 1.63
CA LYS A 3 -0.02 11.39 1.54
C LYS A 3 0.77 10.32 2.30
N LYS A 4 0.34 9.93 3.51
CA LYS A 4 1.03 8.93 4.34
C LYS A 4 0.97 7.52 3.75
N VAL A 5 -0.14 7.15 3.11
CA VAL A 5 -0.23 5.89 2.36
C VAL A 5 0.75 5.92 1.19
N CYS A 6 0.74 7.00 0.41
CA CYS A 6 1.63 7.13 -0.74
C CYS A 6 3.10 7.19 -0.38
N GLU A 7 3.45 7.79 0.75
CA GLU A 7 4.81 7.72 1.32
C GLU A 7 5.27 6.27 1.52
N LYS A 8 4.37 5.35 1.94
CA LYS A 8 4.75 3.93 2.08
C LYS A 8 5.03 3.28 0.73
N PHE A 9 4.24 3.58 -0.29
CA PHE A 9 4.51 3.10 -1.65
C PHE A 9 5.78 3.69 -2.26
N GLU A 10 6.03 4.99 -2.08
CA GLU A 10 7.26 5.66 -2.51
C GLU A 10 8.51 5.07 -1.85
N ASN A 11 8.44 4.73 -0.56
CA ASN A 11 9.52 4.01 0.12
C ASN A 11 9.80 2.66 -0.54
N VAL A 12 8.76 1.92 -0.93
CA VAL A 12 8.91 0.66 -1.67
C VAL A 12 9.54 0.91 -3.04
N TRP A 13 8.99 1.81 -3.87
CA TRP A 13 9.54 2.10 -5.19
C TRP A 13 11.00 2.59 -5.15
N GLY A 14 11.38 3.32 -4.10
CA GLY A 14 12.75 3.78 -3.90
C GLY A 14 13.77 2.65 -3.66
N LYS A 15 13.34 1.49 -3.13
CA LYS A 15 14.18 0.33 -2.83
C LYS A 15 13.93 -0.86 -3.76
N PHE A 16 12.73 -0.94 -4.31
CA PHE A 16 12.28 -1.96 -5.23
C PHE A 16 11.45 -1.30 -6.34
N PRO A 17 12.12 -0.77 -7.39
CA PRO A 17 11.47 -0.16 -8.52
C PRO A 17 10.58 -1.14 -9.26
N ASP A 18 9.49 -0.61 -9.79
CA ASP A 18 8.42 -1.28 -10.51
C ASP A 18 8.75 -1.53 -11.99
N LYS A 19 10.00 -1.87 -12.27
CA LYS A 19 10.48 -2.18 -13.62
C LYS A 19 11.60 -3.20 -13.57
N LEU A 20 11.70 -3.97 -14.65
CA LEU A 20 12.80 -4.90 -14.84
C LEU A 20 14.00 -4.20 -15.48
N THR A 21 15.19 -4.75 -15.23
CA THR A 21 16.39 -4.46 -16.02
C THR A 21 16.24 -4.98 -17.46
N SER A 22 17.16 -4.57 -18.33
CA SER A 22 17.24 -5.09 -19.71
C SER A 22 17.48 -6.60 -19.78
N ASP A 23 18.04 -7.22 -18.73
CA ASP A 23 18.22 -8.66 -18.59
C ASP A 23 17.05 -9.35 -17.85
N ASN A 24 15.87 -8.71 -17.81
CA ASN A 24 14.62 -9.26 -17.27
C ASN A 24 14.69 -9.63 -15.77
N LYS A 25 15.39 -8.82 -14.97
CA LYS A 25 15.55 -9.01 -13.52
C LYS A 25 14.97 -7.84 -12.72
N TYR A 26 14.47 -8.16 -11.53
CA TYR A 26 14.04 -7.17 -10.55
C TYR A 26 15.22 -6.39 -9.97
N GLN A 27 15.06 -5.07 -9.84
CA GLN A 27 16.07 -4.17 -9.26
C GLN A 27 15.87 -3.98 -7.76
N PHE A 28 16.11 -5.01 -6.96
CA PHE A 28 15.99 -4.89 -5.50
C PHE A 28 17.29 -4.36 -4.88
N LYS A 29 17.23 -3.17 -4.25
CA LYS A 29 18.40 -2.58 -3.56
C LYS A 29 18.60 -3.27 -2.21
N THR A 30 19.55 -4.19 -2.11
CA THR A 30 19.84 -4.92 -0.86
C THR A 30 20.32 -4.01 0.28
N GLU A 31 20.39 -4.56 1.49
CA GLU A 31 20.82 -3.86 2.73
C GLU A 31 19.91 -2.67 3.07
N ASN A 32 18.60 -2.89 2.97
CA ASN A 32 17.58 -1.87 3.19
C ASN A 32 16.50 -2.33 4.18
N PHE A 33 15.54 -1.46 4.50
CA PHE A 33 14.50 -1.76 5.48
C PHE A 33 13.58 -2.92 5.05
N LEU A 34 13.42 -3.19 3.76
CA LEU A 34 12.63 -4.29 3.19
C LEU A 34 13.23 -5.66 3.54
N ASP A 35 14.53 -5.76 3.79
CA ASP A 35 15.19 -7.01 4.17
C ASP A 35 14.61 -7.56 5.49
N GLY A 36 14.21 -6.67 6.39
CA GLY A 36 13.50 -7.02 7.64
C GLY A 36 12.13 -7.66 7.42
N TYR A 37 11.61 -7.60 6.19
CA TYR A 37 10.33 -8.16 5.79
C TYR A 37 10.47 -9.42 4.93
N CYS A 38 11.67 -9.94 4.68
CA CYS A 38 11.88 -11.23 4.01
C CYS A 38 12.10 -12.36 5.02
N ASP A 39 11.69 -13.59 4.69
CA ASP A 39 11.68 -14.73 5.62
C ASP A 39 13.09 -15.12 6.11
N SER A 40 14.10 -14.96 5.26
CA SER A 40 15.53 -15.24 5.52
C SER A 40 16.37 -14.01 5.87
N TYR A 41 15.78 -12.81 5.91
CA TYR A 41 16.47 -11.52 5.91
C TYR A 41 17.36 -11.22 4.69
N SER A 42 17.34 -12.06 3.64
CA SER A 42 18.18 -11.88 2.45
C SER A 42 17.41 -11.67 1.14
N CYS A 43 16.08 -11.80 1.13
CA CYS A 43 15.22 -11.57 -0.05
C CYS A 43 15.82 -12.18 -1.34
N ASP A 44 16.21 -13.45 -1.28
CA ASP A 44 17.08 -14.06 -2.29
C ASP A 44 16.31 -14.30 -3.59
N THR A 45 15.06 -14.74 -3.47
CA THR A 45 14.20 -15.02 -4.62
C THR A 45 13.34 -13.82 -5.03
N ASP A 46 12.87 -13.83 -6.28
CA ASP A 46 11.96 -12.80 -6.78
C ASP A 46 10.64 -12.76 -5.98
N ALA A 47 10.10 -13.94 -5.63
CA ALA A 47 8.91 -14.05 -4.77
C ALA A 47 9.16 -13.48 -3.37
N GLU A 48 10.33 -13.73 -2.76
CA GLU A 48 10.68 -13.16 -1.46
C GLU A 48 10.82 -11.64 -1.49
N LYS A 49 11.38 -11.05 -2.56
CA LYS A 49 11.47 -9.58 -2.74
C LYS A 49 10.09 -8.94 -2.81
N ILE A 50 9.19 -9.54 -3.59
CA ILE A 50 7.80 -9.10 -3.74
C ILE A 50 7.05 -9.25 -2.42
N ASN A 51 7.20 -10.37 -1.73
CA ASN A 51 6.65 -10.60 -0.40
C ASN A 51 7.15 -9.58 0.62
N GLY A 52 8.46 -9.28 0.63
CA GLY A 52 9.05 -8.28 1.50
C GLY A 52 8.42 -6.89 1.32
N GLY A 53 8.23 -6.47 0.07
CA GLY A 53 7.51 -5.22 -0.24
C GLY A 53 6.04 -5.26 0.18
N CYS A 54 5.32 -6.35 -0.13
CA CYS A 54 3.91 -6.52 0.21
C CYS A 54 3.68 -6.46 1.72
N LEU A 55 4.46 -7.25 2.48
CA LEU A 55 4.33 -7.32 3.91
C LEU A 55 4.77 -6.02 4.60
N TYR A 56 5.77 -5.31 4.05
CA TYR A 56 6.10 -3.96 4.52
C TYR A 56 4.89 -3.03 4.39
N LEU A 57 4.20 -3.02 3.24
CA LEU A 57 3.01 -2.18 3.05
C LEU A 57 1.91 -2.52 4.06
N PHE A 58 1.58 -3.81 4.22
CA PHE A 58 0.59 -4.23 5.22
C PHE A 58 1.02 -3.87 6.64
N ASN A 59 2.28 -4.08 7.01
CA ASN A 59 2.77 -3.74 8.34
C ASN A 59 2.73 -2.24 8.63
N GLN A 60 3.15 -1.40 7.67
CA GLN A 60 3.24 0.05 7.87
C GLN A 60 1.90 0.77 7.76
N ILE A 61 0.89 0.14 7.15
CA ILE A 61 -0.45 0.73 6.99
C ILE A 61 -1.43 0.13 8.00
N PHE A 62 -1.36 -1.17 8.27
CA PHE A 62 -2.34 -1.94 9.03
C PHE A 62 -1.77 -2.65 10.27
N GLY A 63 -0.46 -2.59 10.53
CA GLY A 63 0.18 -3.43 11.54
C GLY A 63 -0.09 -3.08 12.99
N THR A 64 -0.73 -1.95 13.26
CA THR A 64 -1.29 -1.60 14.58
C THR A 64 -2.57 -0.79 14.41
N SER A 65 -3.40 -0.74 15.45
CA SER A 65 -4.58 0.15 15.53
C SER A 65 -4.24 1.62 15.29
N GLN A 66 -3.06 2.06 15.73
CA GLN A 66 -2.59 3.43 15.50
C GLN A 66 -2.26 3.68 14.03
N LEU A 67 -1.56 2.75 13.36
CA LEU A 67 -1.24 2.88 11.93
C LEU A 67 -2.51 2.83 11.09
N PHE A 68 -3.44 1.92 11.40
CA PHE A 68 -4.73 1.87 10.72
C PHE A 68 -5.49 3.20 10.80
N LYS A 69 -5.55 3.82 11.99
CA LYS A 69 -6.21 5.12 12.16
C LYS A 69 -5.45 6.28 11.53
N SER A 70 -4.12 6.33 11.69
CA SER A 70 -3.33 7.51 11.34
C SER A 70 -2.75 7.51 9.93
N VAL A 71 -2.54 6.34 9.34
CA VAL A 71 -2.00 6.12 7.99
C VAL A 71 -3.15 5.71 7.05
N ALA A 72 -3.85 4.62 7.35
CA ALA A 72 -4.97 4.17 6.50
C ALA A 72 -6.22 5.06 6.65
N ASN A 73 -6.25 5.97 7.63
CA ASN A 73 -7.42 6.78 7.97
C ASN A 73 -8.67 5.91 8.21
N SER A 74 -8.48 4.78 8.89
CA SER A 74 -9.49 3.76 9.14
C SER A 74 -10.16 3.22 7.87
N ASN A 75 -9.49 3.31 6.71
CA ASN A 75 -10.03 2.86 5.42
C ASN A 75 -9.40 1.52 5.02
N ILE A 76 -10.21 0.45 5.05
CA ILE A 76 -9.79 -0.89 4.59
C ILE A 76 -9.59 -0.94 3.06
N ASN A 77 -10.20 -0.06 2.27
CA ASN A 77 -10.03 -0.07 0.81
C ASN A 77 -8.59 0.23 0.39
N ILE A 78 -7.72 0.71 1.29
CA ILE A 78 -6.28 0.82 1.00
C ILE A 78 -5.66 -0.56 0.66
N VAL A 79 -6.26 -1.66 1.09
CA VAL A 79 -5.87 -3.02 0.68
C VAL A 79 -5.90 -3.18 -0.84
N GLU A 80 -6.87 -2.58 -1.53
CA GLU A 80 -6.97 -2.64 -2.99
C GLU A 80 -5.73 -2.05 -3.65
N TYR A 81 -5.19 -0.95 -3.11
CA TYR A 81 -3.96 -0.34 -3.63
C TYR A 81 -2.71 -1.20 -3.40
N ILE A 82 -2.65 -1.90 -2.26
CA ILE A 82 -1.58 -2.88 -2.00
C ILE A 82 -1.69 -4.04 -2.99
N MET A 83 -2.90 -4.52 -3.26
CA MET A 83 -3.15 -5.59 -4.23
C MET A 83 -2.83 -5.16 -5.67
N ILE A 84 -3.18 -3.92 -6.08
CA ILE A 84 -2.79 -3.37 -7.39
C ILE A 84 -1.27 -3.38 -7.55
N TRP A 85 -0.52 -2.89 -6.55
CA TRP A 85 0.94 -2.94 -6.59
C TRP A 85 1.46 -4.39 -6.63
N LEU A 86 0.95 -5.26 -5.76
CA LEU A 86 1.39 -6.66 -5.68
C LEU A 86 1.20 -7.37 -7.01
N SER A 87 0.00 -7.30 -7.58
CA SER A 87 -0.34 -7.96 -8.84
C SER A 87 0.44 -7.39 -10.01
N TYR A 88 0.61 -6.06 -10.07
CA TYR A 88 1.46 -5.44 -11.09
C TYR A 88 2.90 -5.96 -11.01
N MET A 89 3.50 -5.92 -9.81
CA MET A 89 4.86 -6.40 -9.60
C MET A 89 4.99 -7.85 -10.01
N LEU A 90 4.06 -8.72 -9.59
CA LEU A 90 4.04 -10.13 -10.00
C LEU A 90 3.94 -10.30 -11.51
N ASN A 91 3.12 -9.49 -12.20
CA ASN A 91 2.88 -9.59 -13.63
C ASN A 91 4.04 -9.07 -14.50
N LEU A 92 5.05 -8.41 -13.92
CA LEU A 92 6.26 -8.05 -14.65
C LEU A 92 7.02 -9.27 -15.17
N LYS A 93 6.91 -10.42 -14.50
CA LYS A 93 7.46 -11.70 -14.96
C LYS A 93 6.34 -12.74 -14.97
N GLU A 94 5.98 -13.21 -16.16
CA GLU A 94 5.03 -14.31 -16.29
C GLU A 94 5.55 -15.55 -15.55
N GLN A 95 4.65 -16.21 -14.83
CA GLN A 95 4.94 -17.52 -14.26
C GLN A 95 4.46 -18.62 -15.21
N THR A 96 5.08 -19.79 -15.09
CA THR A 96 4.66 -20.99 -15.81
C THR A 96 3.58 -21.72 -15.00
N GLY A 97 2.43 -22.04 -15.60
CA GLY A 97 1.38 -22.82 -14.95
C GLY A 97 -0.02 -22.44 -15.43
N ASN A 98 -1.04 -23.03 -14.79
CA ASN A 98 -2.44 -22.73 -15.07
C ASN A 98 -3.00 -21.61 -14.20
N ASP A 99 -2.42 -21.38 -13.02
CA ASP A 99 -2.86 -20.33 -12.08
C ASP A 99 -2.30 -18.96 -12.50
N THR A 100 -3.02 -17.89 -12.20
CA THR A 100 -2.49 -16.52 -12.32
C THR A 100 -1.38 -16.26 -11.31
N ASN A 101 -0.49 -15.30 -11.60
CA ASN A 101 0.63 -14.96 -10.71
C ASN A 101 0.18 -14.64 -9.29
N LEU A 102 -0.97 -13.97 -9.18
CA LEU A 102 -1.54 -13.59 -7.90
C LEU A 102 -2.14 -14.77 -7.14
N GLU A 103 -2.84 -15.70 -7.81
CA GLU A 103 -3.40 -16.90 -7.18
C GLU A 103 -2.30 -17.82 -6.64
N TYR A 104 -1.25 -18.03 -7.45
CA TYR A 104 -0.09 -18.80 -7.03
C TYR A 104 0.61 -18.15 -5.84
N PHE A 105 0.87 -16.84 -5.90
CA PHE A 105 1.46 -16.10 -4.78
C PHE A 105 0.58 -16.17 -3.53
N TYR A 106 -0.73 -16.04 -3.67
CA TYR A 106 -1.68 -16.10 -2.56
C TYR A 106 -1.65 -17.47 -1.87
N SER A 107 -1.74 -18.55 -2.64
CA SER A 107 -1.76 -19.92 -2.08
C SER A 107 -0.43 -20.33 -1.43
N THR A 108 0.69 -19.87 -1.98
CA THR A 108 2.03 -20.27 -1.52
C THR A 108 2.63 -19.35 -0.46
N THR A 109 2.30 -18.05 -0.49
CA THR A 109 3.00 -17.02 0.29
C THR A 109 2.10 -16.35 1.32
N ILE A 110 0.85 -16.04 0.99
CA ILE A 110 -0.07 -15.35 1.92
C ILE A 110 -0.58 -16.29 3.03
N ASP A 111 -0.46 -17.61 2.83
CA ASP A 111 -0.97 -18.60 3.78
C ASP A 111 -0.02 -18.93 4.96
N ASN A 112 0.82 -17.98 5.40
CA ASN A 112 1.78 -18.18 6.49
C ASN A 112 1.48 -17.33 7.75
N ASP A 113 2.21 -17.59 8.83
CA ASP A 113 2.04 -16.89 10.13
C ASP A 113 2.22 -15.37 10.02
N ARG A 114 3.01 -14.87 9.08
CA ARG A 114 3.29 -13.42 8.95
C ARG A 114 2.06 -12.66 8.46
N TYR A 115 1.17 -13.32 7.73
CA TYR A 115 -0.13 -12.78 7.30
C TYR A 115 -1.30 -13.20 8.20
N LYS A 116 -1.17 -14.33 8.91
CA LYS A 116 -2.22 -14.91 9.77
C LYS A 116 -2.16 -14.45 11.24
N ASN A 117 -1.02 -13.93 11.70
CA ASN A 117 -0.88 -13.44 13.07
C ASN A 117 -1.88 -12.32 13.37
N SER A 118 -2.52 -12.42 14.53
CA SER A 118 -3.50 -11.44 14.96
C SER A 118 -2.87 -10.07 15.21
N ILE A 119 -3.63 -9.02 14.91
CA ILE A 119 -3.20 -7.64 15.12
C ILE A 119 -3.92 -7.13 16.37
N ALA A 120 -3.14 -6.86 17.41
CA ALA A 120 -3.67 -6.41 18.69
C ALA A 120 -4.43 -5.07 18.54
N ASP A 121 -5.53 -4.95 19.28
CA ASP A 121 -6.33 -3.73 19.42
C ASP A 121 -6.97 -3.19 18.12
N VAL A 122 -7.08 -4.04 17.09
CA VAL A 122 -7.85 -3.80 15.87
C VAL A 122 -9.07 -4.72 15.89
N LYS A 123 -10.28 -4.16 15.69
CA LYS A 123 -11.54 -4.94 15.72
C LYS A 123 -12.11 -5.19 14.33
N GLU A 124 -11.74 -4.35 13.37
CA GLU A 124 -12.26 -4.31 12.01
C GLU A 124 -11.72 -5.46 11.14
N TYR A 125 -10.56 -5.99 11.49
CA TYR A 125 -9.93 -7.13 10.84
C TYR A 125 -9.03 -7.89 11.81
N LYS A 126 -8.88 -9.20 11.57
CA LYS A 126 -8.11 -10.07 12.47
C LYS A 126 -6.61 -10.02 12.20
N ASN A 127 -6.25 -10.09 10.92
CA ASN A 127 -4.88 -10.20 10.43
C ASN A 127 -4.83 -9.72 8.96
N TYR A 128 -3.65 -9.69 8.33
CA TYR A 128 -3.52 -9.22 6.95
C TYR A 128 -4.19 -10.17 5.95
N LYS A 129 -4.19 -11.49 6.22
CA LYS A 129 -4.90 -12.45 5.39
C LYS A 129 -6.41 -12.16 5.35
N ASP A 130 -7.03 -11.85 6.48
CA ASP A 130 -8.46 -11.46 6.58
C ASP A 130 -8.76 -10.21 5.74
N LEU A 131 -7.84 -9.25 5.68
CA LEU A 131 -7.96 -8.08 4.80
C LEU A 131 -7.95 -8.46 3.32
N ILE A 132 -7.02 -9.32 2.91
CA ILE A 132 -6.89 -9.80 1.52
C ILE A 132 -8.10 -10.67 1.14
N ASP A 133 -8.55 -11.54 2.06
CA ASP A 133 -9.66 -12.47 1.83
C ASP A 133 -10.99 -11.75 1.55
N LYS A 134 -11.18 -10.55 2.12
CA LYS A 134 -12.32 -9.66 1.84
C LYS A 134 -12.29 -9.06 0.42
N LYS A 135 -11.18 -9.21 -0.30
CA LYS A 135 -10.95 -8.69 -1.65
C LYS A 135 -10.58 -9.81 -2.63
N LYS A 136 -11.06 -11.04 -2.40
CA LYS A 136 -10.74 -12.21 -3.25
C LYS A 136 -11.09 -12.04 -4.72
N GLU A 137 -12.19 -11.35 -5.03
CA GLU A 137 -12.59 -11.01 -6.40
C GLU A 137 -11.55 -10.17 -7.17
N PHE A 138 -10.50 -9.69 -6.49
CA PHE A 138 -9.35 -9.05 -7.14
C PHE A 138 -8.61 -10.00 -8.06
N MET A 139 -8.60 -11.30 -7.73
CA MET A 139 -7.95 -12.35 -8.53
C MET A 139 -8.55 -12.46 -9.94
N ASP A 140 -9.82 -12.07 -10.11
CA ASP A 140 -10.54 -12.15 -11.38
C ASP A 140 -10.21 -10.99 -12.34
N ILE A 141 -9.45 -9.99 -11.89
CA ILE A 141 -9.06 -8.85 -12.71
C ILE A 141 -7.92 -9.27 -13.64
N SER A 142 -8.11 -9.12 -14.95
CA SER A 142 -7.09 -9.48 -15.94
C SER A 142 -5.79 -8.69 -15.78
N ASN A 143 -4.66 -9.30 -16.15
CA ASN A 143 -3.34 -8.68 -16.09
C ASN A 143 -3.27 -7.35 -16.85
N GLU A 144 -3.94 -7.25 -18.01
CA GLU A 144 -4.04 -6.01 -18.78
C GLU A 144 -4.72 -4.89 -17.97
N LYS A 145 -5.86 -5.20 -17.33
CA LYS A 145 -6.58 -4.24 -16.49
C LYS A 145 -5.77 -3.87 -15.25
N ILE A 146 -5.05 -4.81 -14.63
CA ILE A 146 -4.14 -4.54 -13.52
C ILE A 146 -3.06 -3.54 -13.91
N SER A 147 -2.42 -3.70 -15.08
CA SER A 147 -1.39 -2.76 -15.55
C SER A 147 -1.93 -1.34 -15.67
N LYS A 148 -3.10 -1.17 -16.30
CA LYS A 148 -3.73 0.14 -16.45
C LYS A 148 -4.19 0.73 -15.10
N LEU A 149 -4.70 -0.09 -14.19
CA LEU A 149 -5.04 0.32 -12.81
C LEU A 149 -3.80 0.78 -12.04
N TYR A 150 -2.68 0.08 -12.20
CA TYR A 150 -1.42 0.43 -11.56
C TYR A 150 -0.91 1.79 -12.00
N ASP A 151 -0.95 2.09 -13.30
CA ASP A 151 -0.55 3.39 -13.83
C ASP A 151 -1.41 4.54 -13.26
N LEU A 152 -2.73 4.34 -13.18
CA LEU A 152 -3.65 5.30 -12.55
C LEU A 152 -3.33 5.49 -11.06
N PHE A 153 -3.23 4.38 -10.33
CA PHE A 153 -2.94 4.39 -8.90
C PHE A 153 -1.62 5.10 -8.61
N LYS A 154 -0.54 4.73 -9.31
CA LYS A 154 0.79 5.31 -9.13
C LYS A 154 0.80 6.80 -9.46
N SER A 155 0.21 7.21 -10.58
CA SER A 155 0.09 8.63 -10.95
C SER A 155 -0.61 9.44 -9.86
N LEU A 156 -1.75 8.94 -9.36
CA LEU A 156 -2.48 9.58 -8.27
C LEU A 156 -1.65 9.62 -6.97
N CYS A 157 -0.94 8.55 -6.65
CA CYS A 157 -0.16 8.48 -5.43
C CYS A 157 1.00 9.47 -5.44
N ASN A 158 1.70 9.60 -6.57
CA ASN A 158 2.78 10.57 -6.73
C ASN A 158 2.26 12.00 -6.50
N MET A 159 1.09 12.34 -7.07
CA MET A 159 0.49 13.66 -6.83
C MET A 159 0.18 13.88 -5.34
N TYR A 160 -0.34 12.88 -4.62
CA TYR A 160 -0.55 12.96 -3.18
C TYR A 160 0.75 13.12 -2.38
N PHE A 161 1.80 12.40 -2.76
CA PHE A 161 3.07 12.38 -2.05
C PHE A 161 3.82 13.72 -2.18
N TYR A 162 3.94 14.23 -3.41
CA TYR A 162 4.68 15.46 -3.68
C TYR A 162 3.87 16.74 -3.39
N LEU A 163 2.57 16.65 -3.12
CA LEU A 163 1.77 17.81 -2.71
C LEU A 163 2.25 18.33 -1.35
N ASP A 164 2.56 19.62 -1.30
CA ASP A 164 2.81 20.33 -0.04
C ASP A 164 1.47 20.58 0.66
N GLU A 165 1.27 19.97 1.83
CA GLU A 165 0.02 20.12 2.58
C GLU A 165 -0.11 21.51 3.22
N ASN A 166 0.99 22.24 3.44
CA ASN A 166 0.97 23.60 3.98
C ASN A 166 0.61 24.63 2.90
N ASN A 167 1.02 24.37 1.66
CA ASN A 167 0.71 25.19 0.51
C ASN A 167 0.36 24.31 -0.70
N PRO A 168 -0.88 23.78 -0.77
CA PRO A 168 -1.27 22.80 -1.79
C PRO A 168 -1.51 23.46 -3.16
N ASP A 169 -0.43 23.96 -3.75
CA ASP A 169 -0.38 24.42 -5.13
C ASP A 169 -0.21 23.22 -6.06
N CYS A 170 -1.26 22.95 -6.83
CA CYS A 170 -1.31 21.83 -7.75
C CYS A 170 -0.89 22.19 -9.18
N THR A 171 -0.42 23.43 -9.43
CA THR A 171 -0.04 23.90 -10.76
C THR A 171 1.01 22.99 -11.42
N LYS A 172 1.95 22.46 -10.63
CA LYS A 172 2.99 21.52 -11.09
C LYS A 172 2.44 20.15 -11.52
N TYR A 173 1.25 19.77 -11.06
CA TYR A 173 0.67 18.44 -11.30
C TYR A 173 -0.45 18.46 -12.34
N ILE A 174 -0.73 19.60 -12.98
CA ILE A 174 -1.82 19.71 -13.98
C ILE A 174 -1.63 18.71 -15.13
N SER A 175 -0.40 18.50 -15.60
CA SER A 175 -0.12 17.52 -16.66
C SER A 175 -0.43 16.09 -16.21
N ASN A 176 0.06 15.69 -15.03
CA ASN A 176 -0.24 14.39 -14.41
C ASN A 176 -1.74 14.19 -14.20
N ALA A 177 -2.45 15.23 -13.78
CA ALA A 177 -3.89 15.21 -13.58
C ALA A 177 -4.67 15.01 -14.88
N LYS A 178 -4.25 15.67 -15.97
CA LYS A 178 -4.83 15.46 -17.31
C LYS A 178 -4.62 14.02 -17.77
N GLN A 179 -3.41 13.49 -17.59
CA GLN A 179 -3.10 12.09 -17.90
C GLN A 179 -3.96 11.13 -17.08
N PHE A 180 -4.09 11.36 -15.77
CA PHE A 180 -4.94 10.57 -14.90
C PHE A 180 -6.40 10.56 -15.39
N VAL A 181 -6.98 11.73 -15.68
CA VAL A 181 -8.37 11.83 -16.16
C VAL A 181 -8.56 11.12 -17.49
N ASN A 182 -7.62 11.24 -18.43
CA ASN A 182 -7.71 10.56 -19.72
C ASN A 182 -7.66 9.04 -19.57
N ASN A 183 -6.66 8.53 -18.83
CA ASN A 183 -6.51 7.10 -18.56
C ASN A 183 -7.73 6.54 -17.80
N TYR A 184 -8.31 7.32 -16.88
CA TYR A 184 -9.51 6.93 -16.15
C TYR A 184 -10.71 6.78 -17.08
N LYS A 185 -10.91 7.73 -18.00
CA LYS A 185 -12.03 7.68 -18.96
C LYS A 185 -11.95 6.47 -19.88
N GLU A 186 -10.75 6.13 -20.36
CA GLU A 186 -10.51 4.94 -21.17
C GLU A 186 -10.92 3.67 -20.41
N LEU A 187 -10.41 3.51 -19.17
CA LEU A 187 -10.76 2.36 -18.34
C LEU A 187 -12.23 2.28 -17.95
N TYR A 188 -12.85 3.43 -17.72
CA TYR A 188 -14.27 3.49 -17.36
C TYR A 188 -15.17 3.10 -18.53
N GLY A 189 -14.82 3.48 -19.76
CA GLY A 189 -15.53 3.13 -21.00
C GLY A 189 -15.39 1.66 -21.38
N ASP A 190 -14.22 1.06 -21.15
CA ASP A 190 -13.94 -0.37 -21.41
C ASP A 190 -14.62 -1.32 -20.42
N SER A 191 -15.10 -0.78 -19.31
CA SER A 191 -15.84 -1.56 -18.34
C SER A 191 -17.26 -1.82 -18.87
N SER A 192 -17.66 -3.07 -19.01
CA SER A 192 -19.03 -3.41 -19.41
C SER A 192 -20.07 -2.81 -18.42
N ASN A 193 -21.26 -2.46 -18.93
CA ASN A 193 -22.34 -1.81 -18.17
C ASN A 193 -23.06 -2.72 -17.15
N ASN A 194 -22.61 -3.97 -16.96
CA ASN A 194 -23.28 -4.96 -16.10
C ASN A 194 -22.51 -5.30 -14.81
N ASP A 195 -21.38 -4.64 -14.57
CA ASP A 195 -20.41 -5.08 -13.57
C ASP A 195 -20.62 -4.37 -12.23
N ASN A 196 -21.28 -5.06 -11.30
CA ASN A 196 -21.17 -4.78 -9.87
C ASN A 196 -19.82 -5.32 -9.30
N SER A 197 -18.76 -5.32 -10.12
CA SER A 197 -17.50 -6.02 -9.86
C SER A 197 -16.52 -5.19 -9.03
N LEU A 198 -15.63 -5.87 -8.29
CA LEU A 198 -14.57 -5.22 -7.51
C LEU A 198 -13.74 -4.23 -8.35
N TYR A 199 -13.57 -4.49 -9.65
CA TYR A 199 -12.90 -3.59 -10.58
C TYR A 199 -13.56 -2.20 -10.65
N ARG A 200 -14.89 -2.13 -10.75
CA ARG A 200 -15.63 -0.86 -10.73
C ARG A 200 -15.52 -0.15 -9.38
N GLN A 201 -15.50 -0.92 -8.28
CA GLN A 201 -15.28 -0.36 -6.95
C GLN A 201 -13.89 0.30 -6.85
N ILE A 202 -12.85 -0.34 -7.36
CA ILE A 202 -11.48 0.20 -7.40
C ILE A 202 -11.45 1.50 -8.22
N LEU A 203 -12.05 1.53 -9.40
CA LEU A 203 -12.14 2.75 -10.22
C LEU A 203 -12.88 3.87 -9.46
N SER A 204 -14.02 3.56 -8.84
CA SER A 204 -14.78 4.53 -8.04
C SER A 204 -13.96 5.07 -6.86
N ASN A 205 -13.19 4.22 -6.18
CA ASN A 205 -12.29 4.62 -5.10
C ASN A 205 -11.17 5.54 -5.62
N LEU A 206 -10.53 5.21 -6.74
CA LEU A 206 -9.52 6.06 -7.39
C LEU A 206 -10.08 7.42 -7.83
N SER A 207 -11.29 7.44 -8.40
CA SER A 207 -12.00 8.67 -8.79
C SER A 207 -12.32 9.55 -7.59
N THR A 208 -12.85 8.94 -6.53
CA THR A 208 -13.14 9.62 -5.25
C THR A 208 -11.87 10.21 -4.65
N ASP A 209 -10.78 9.45 -4.66
CA ASP A 209 -9.49 9.89 -4.15
C ASP A 209 -8.88 11.02 -4.99
N TYR A 210 -9.04 10.99 -6.31
CA TYR A 210 -8.68 12.11 -7.18
C TYR A 210 -9.51 13.37 -6.88
N GLY A 211 -10.83 13.22 -6.72
CA GLY A 211 -11.71 14.32 -6.32
C GLY A 211 -11.31 14.94 -4.98
N ASN A 212 -10.90 14.11 -4.02
CA ASN A 212 -10.38 14.56 -2.73
C ASN A 212 -9.04 15.31 -2.87
N LEU A 213 -8.14 14.86 -3.74
CA LEU A 213 -6.89 15.56 -4.05
C LEU A 213 -7.20 16.94 -4.66
N LYS A 214 -8.08 16.99 -5.66
CA LYS A 214 -8.50 18.22 -6.33
C LYS A 214 -9.08 19.24 -5.33
N LYS A 215 -9.90 18.80 -4.38
CA LYS A 215 -10.47 19.67 -3.33
C LYS A 215 -9.41 20.29 -2.41
N LYS A 216 -8.26 19.64 -2.24
CA LYS A 216 -7.14 20.19 -1.45
C LYS A 216 -6.37 21.28 -2.22
N CYS A 217 -6.44 21.29 -3.55
CA CYS A 217 -5.68 22.22 -4.38
C CYS A 217 -6.19 23.67 -4.25
N LYS A 218 -5.30 24.63 -4.00
CA LYS A 218 -5.63 26.08 -4.01
C LYS A 218 -6.14 26.55 -5.38
N ASN A 219 -5.54 26.06 -6.47
CA ASN A 219 -5.90 26.38 -7.85
C ASN A 219 -6.77 25.27 -8.48
N SER A 220 -7.78 24.79 -7.75
CA SER A 220 -8.60 23.64 -8.15
C SER A 220 -9.37 23.84 -9.46
N SER A 221 -9.63 25.09 -9.85
CA SER A 221 -10.30 25.45 -11.12
C SER A 221 -9.49 25.05 -12.35
N SER A 222 -8.15 25.08 -12.28
CA SER A 222 -7.26 24.66 -13.37
C SER A 222 -7.03 23.14 -13.42
N PHE A 223 -7.47 22.41 -12.40
CA PHE A 223 -7.29 20.97 -12.28
C PHE A 223 -8.44 20.24 -13.01
N PRO A 224 -8.16 19.31 -13.93
CA PRO A 224 -9.19 18.71 -14.77
C PRO A 224 -10.22 17.94 -13.92
N SER A 225 -11.49 18.00 -14.30
CA SER A 225 -12.55 17.20 -13.68
C SER A 225 -12.67 15.86 -14.40
N ILE A 226 -13.08 14.82 -13.66
CA ILE A 226 -13.59 13.60 -14.26
C ILE A 226 -15.04 13.88 -14.67
N GLU A 227 -15.25 14.23 -15.93
CA GLU A 227 -16.58 14.32 -16.53
C GLU A 227 -16.83 13.01 -17.27
N ILE A 228 -17.70 12.17 -16.70
CA ILE A 228 -18.20 10.97 -17.35
C ILE A 228 -19.46 11.41 -18.10
N THR A 229 -19.34 11.59 -19.41
CA THR A 229 -20.51 11.81 -20.26
C THR A 229 -21.14 10.44 -20.48
N ASP A 230 -22.17 10.10 -19.70
CA ASP A 230 -22.98 8.93 -19.99
C ASP A 230 -23.69 9.20 -21.33
N ASN A 231 -23.17 8.63 -22.42
CA ASN A 231 -23.87 8.59 -23.71
C ASN A 231 -25.10 7.64 -23.67
N SER A 232 -25.47 7.14 -22.49
CA SER A 232 -26.79 6.59 -22.25
C SER A 232 -27.72 7.74 -21.89
N ALA A 233 -28.48 8.21 -22.87
CA ALA A 233 -29.62 9.09 -22.66
C ALA A 233 -30.56 8.49 -21.60
N HIS A 234 -30.44 8.95 -20.36
CA HIS A 234 -31.55 9.27 -19.46
C HIS A 234 -30.99 9.90 -18.18
N THR A 235 -31.04 11.25 -18.16
CA THR A 235 -31.26 12.10 -16.99
C THR A 235 -30.99 11.48 -15.61
N SER A 236 -29.84 11.82 -15.03
CA SER A 236 -29.83 12.23 -13.62
C SER A 236 -28.80 13.33 -13.44
N GLU A 237 -29.28 14.52 -13.09
CA GLU A 237 -28.48 15.58 -12.53
C GLU A 237 -27.83 15.05 -11.25
N VAL A 238 -26.57 14.63 -11.32
CA VAL A 238 -25.76 14.47 -10.11
C VAL A 238 -25.21 15.85 -9.77
N ALA A 239 -26.10 16.64 -9.16
CA ALA A 239 -25.73 17.78 -8.35
C ALA A 239 -24.60 17.34 -7.40
N SER A 240 -23.53 18.15 -7.38
CA SER A 240 -22.51 18.10 -6.35
C SER A 240 -23.17 18.25 -4.98
N SER A 241 -23.52 17.14 -4.34
CA SER A 241 -24.03 17.14 -2.97
C SER A 241 -22.85 17.30 -2.02
N SER A 242 -22.61 18.55 -1.64
CA SER A 242 -21.85 18.90 -0.46
C SER A 242 -22.49 18.25 0.77
N SER A 243 -21.97 17.12 1.20
CA SER A 243 -22.33 16.55 2.51
C SER A 243 -21.73 17.44 3.60
N SER A 244 -22.62 18.07 4.37
CA SER A 244 -22.33 18.93 5.51
C SER A 244 -21.68 18.12 6.64
N ILE A 245 -20.36 18.26 6.79
CA ILE A 245 -19.63 17.71 7.94
C ILE A 245 -19.93 18.59 9.15
N SER A 246 -20.72 18.02 10.06
CA SER A 246 -20.94 18.52 11.42
C SER A 246 -19.59 18.76 12.11
N LYS A 247 -19.33 20.01 12.48
CA LYS A 247 -18.23 20.41 13.35
C LYS A 247 -18.60 20.02 14.77
N ASN A 248 -17.88 19.08 15.38
CA ASN A 248 -17.85 18.94 16.82
C ASN A 248 -16.46 19.24 17.37
N LEU A 249 -16.49 20.07 18.40
CA LEU A 249 -15.47 20.93 18.97
C LEU A 249 -15.09 20.38 20.36
N PHE A 250 -13.79 20.40 20.69
CA PHE A 250 -13.13 20.19 22.00
C PHE A 250 -13.35 18.89 22.80
N ILE A 251 -12.25 18.19 23.12
CA ILE A 251 -11.70 18.07 24.50
C ILE A 251 -10.17 18.01 24.41
N VAL A 252 -9.52 19.15 24.67
CA VAL A 252 -8.10 19.24 25.05
C VAL A 252 -8.11 19.42 26.56
N LEU A 253 -7.74 18.39 27.33
CA LEU A 253 -7.16 18.49 28.69
C LEU A 253 -6.85 17.06 29.20
N SER A 254 -5.61 16.56 29.00
CA SER A 254 -4.96 15.53 29.85
C SER A 254 -3.62 15.01 29.28
N ILE A 255 -2.83 15.85 28.61
CA ILE A 255 -1.60 15.38 27.92
C ILE A 255 -0.39 15.28 28.87
N PHE A 256 -0.43 15.87 30.08
CA PHE A 256 0.77 15.96 30.93
C PHE A 256 0.95 14.82 31.96
N GLY A 257 -0.06 13.98 32.20
CA GLY A 257 0.06 12.86 33.16
C GLY A 257 0.68 11.58 32.59
N ALA A 258 0.58 11.34 31.27
CA ALA A 258 0.89 10.04 30.68
C ALA A 258 2.34 9.94 30.15
N ILE A 259 3.00 11.06 29.84
CA ILE A 259 4.37 11.09 29.29
C ILE A 259 5.38 10.42 30.26
N GLY A 260 5.18 10.55 31.56
CA GLY A 260 6.02 9.90 32.58
C GLY A 260 5.88 8.37 32.62
N PHE A 261 4.71 7.81 32.31
CA PHE A 261 4.47 6.37 32.32
C PHE A 261 5.02 5.68 31.05
N PHE A 262 5.04 6.40 29.92
CA PHE A 262 5.48 5.86 28.62
C PHE A 262 7.00 5.75 28.44
N LEU A 263 7.79 6.59 29.11
CA LEU A 263 9.27 6.44 29.11
C LEU A 263 9.71 5.18 29.89
N GLY A 264 8.96 4.76 30.90
CA GLY A 264 9.24 3.53 31.65
C GLY A 264 9.05 2.25 30.83
N ILE A 265 8.05 2.21 29.95
CA ILE A 265 7.70 1.00 29.16
C ILE A 265 8.61 0.85 27.94
N SER A 266 8.90 1.95 27.23
CA SER A 266 9.80 1.96 26.07
C SER A 266 11.25 1.59 26.43
N TYR A 267 11.73 2.03 27.60
CA TYR A 267 13.05 1.67 28.10
C TYR A 267 13.18 0.16 28.43
N LYS A 268 12.13 -0.44 29.02
CA LYS A 268 12.14 -1.87 29.42
C LYS A 268 12.12 -2.81 28.20
N TYR A 269 11.35 -2.51 27.16
CA TYR A 269 11.32 -3.33 25.93
C TYR A 269 12.59 -3.18 25.08
N SER A 270 13.16 -1.97 25.00
CA SER A 270 14.43 -1.73 24.30
C SER A 270 15.59 -2.51 24.95
N LEU A 271 15.73 -2.43 26.28
CA LEU A 271 16.79 -3.13 27.02
C LEU A 271 16.68 -4.66 26.90
N PHE A 272 15.46 -5.21 26.88
CA PHE A 272 15.22 -6.65 26.73
C PHE A 272 15.54 -7.14 25.31
N GLY A 273 15.23 -6.35 24.28
CA GLY A 273 15.57 -6.62 22.89
C GLY A 273 17.09 -6.62 22.63
N PHE A 274 17.81 -5.64 23.17
CA PHE A 274 19.28 -5.57 23.04
C PHE A 274 19.99 -6.74 23.75
N ARG A 275 19.54 -7.13 24.95
CA ARG A 275 20.16 -8.24 25.71
C ARG A 275 20.06 -9.58 24.98
N LYS A 276 18.92 -9.84 24.31
CA LYS A 276 18.68 -11.06 23.52
C LYS A 276 19.50 -11.08 22.22
N ARG A 277 19.78 -9.91 21.63
CA ARG A 277 20.66 -9.76 20.44
C ARG A 277 22.12 -10.07 20.75
N VAL A 278 22.65 -9.55 21.87
CA VAL A 278 24.06 -9.78 22.28
C VAL A 278 24.34 -11.26 22.58
N GLN A 279 23.40 -11.96 23.23
CA GLN A 279 23.55 -13.40 23.51
C GLN A 279 23.55 -14.24 22.23
N LYS A 280 22.67 -13.93 21.26
CA LYS A 280 22.64 -14.64 19.96
C LYS A 280 23.89 -14.39 19.11
N GLN A 281 24.46 -13.18 19.13
CA GLN A 281 25.73 -12.88 18.46
C GLN A 281 26.90 -13.66 19.08
N LYS A 282 27.02 -13.69 20.42
CA LYS A 282 28.05 -14.50 21.10
C LYS A 282 27.95 -15.98 20.77
N LEU A 283 26.74 -16.52 20.61
CA LEU A 283 26.54 -17.93 20.23
C LEU A 283 26.99 -18.19 18.78
N ARG A 284 26.70 -17.27 17.85
CA ARG A 284 27.14 -17.37 16.44
C ARG A 284 28.66 -17.28 16.29
N GLU A 285 29.32 -16.41 17.06
CA GLU A 285 30.79 -16.32 17.06
C GLU A 285 31.44 -17.59 17.61
N LYS A 286 30.90 -18.17 18.69
CA LYS A 286 31.37 -19.47 19.21
C LYS A 286 31.27 -20.59 18.17
N ILE A 287 30.14 -20.68 17.48
CA ILE A 287 29.95 -21.67 16.40
C ILE A 287 30.93 -21.45 15.24
N LYS A 288 31.18 -20.18 14.87
CA LYS A 288 32.15 -19.83 13.81
C LYS A 288 33.59 -20.19 14.19
N ASN A 289 33.97 -19.99 15.45
CA ASN A 289 35.30 -20.36 15.95
C ASN A 289 35.49 -21.87 16.05
N ILE A 290 34.44 -22.62 16.43
CA ILE A 290 34.46 -24.10 16.43
C ILE A 290 34.63 -24.62 14.99
N LYS A 291 33.86 -24.11 14.01
CA LYS A 291 34.02 -24.48 12.59
C LYS A 291 35.43 -24.19 12.06
N LYS A 292 36.06 -23.07 12.46
CA LYS A 292 37.45 -22.77 12.06
C LYS A 292 38.46 -23.79 12.60
N ARG A 293 38.25 -24.31 13.82
CA ARG A 293 39.14 -25.32 14.43
C ARG A 293 38.95 -26.73 13.89
N MET A 294 37.79 -27.03 13.31
CA MET A 294 37.52 -28.32 12.66
C MET A 294 38.05 -28.41 11.22
N ASN A 295 38.34 -27.26 10.61
CA ASN A 295 38.86 -27.14 9.24
C ASN A 295 40.39 -26.86 9.20
N GLN A 296 41.07 -26.97 10.35
CA GLN A 296 42.53 -27.01 10.50
C GLN A 296 42.92 -28.42 10.94
#